data_AF-A0A8J3MR04-F1
#
_entry.id   AF-A0A8J3MR04-F1
#
_cell.length_a   1.000
_cell.length_b   1.000
_cell.length_c   1.000
_cell.angle_alpha   90.00
_cell.angle_beta   90.00
_cell.angle_gamma   90.00
#
_symmetry.space_group_name_H-M   'P 1'
#
loop_
_entity.id
_entity.type
_entity.pdbx_description
1 polymer ?
#
loop_
_entity_poly.entity_id
_entity_poly.type
_entity_poly.pdbx_seq_one_letter_code
_entity_poly.pdbx_strand_id
1 'polypeptide(L)'
;MSEQENFYFDEFFDDEDDPGVPVELDIKGRKVTIYIARGVSFHDKQAAKKQAVRMKVHPDGKISILGIDEETFAVEVLARTIKSWPFKYRQSGKTVPITKDTIRKFLSDGAEQLQAIVLNMVQKQEEALDFFESPSEEG
;
A
#
# COMPACT_ATOMS: atom_id res chain seq x y z
N MET A 1 -25.85 24.80 20.93
CA MET A 1 -25.32 25.13 19.60
C MET A 1 -24.16 24.20 19.38
N SER A 2 -24.29 23.23 18.48
CA SER A 2 -23.17 22.41 18.05
C SER A 2 -22.22 23.30 17.26
N GLU A 3 -20.99 23.47 17.74
CA GLU A 3 -19.93 24.10 16.96
C GLU A 3 -19.76 23.26 15.68
N GLN A 4 -19.97 23.88 14.52
CA GLN A 4 -19.62 23.26 13.25
C GLN A 4 -18.11 23.10 13.25
N GLU A 5 -17.66 21.86 13.36
CA GLU A 5 -16.26 21.50 13.21
C GLU A 5 -15.83 21.89 11.79
N ASN A 6 -14.82 22.75 11.68
CA ASN A 6 -14.28 23.17 10.39
C ASN A 6 -13.29 22.11 9.94
N PHE A 7 -13.58 21.49 8.80
CA PHE A 7 -12.74 20.50 8.16
C PHE A 7 -11.97 21.19 7.03
N TYR A 8 -10.63 21.12 7.06
CA TYR A 8 -9.81 21.73 6.02
C TYR A 8 -9.58 20.74 4.88
N PHE A 9 -9.66 21.21 3.64
CA PHE A 9 -9.60 20.35 2.45
C PHE A 9 -8.30 19.54 2.42
N ASP A 10 -7.16 20.17 2.73
CA ASP A 10 -5.83 19.56 2.84
C ASP A 10 -5.71 18.49 3.95
N GLU A 11 -6.65 18.40 4.88
CA GLU A 11 -6.71 17.29 5.85
C GLU A 11 -7.13 15.96 5.19
N PHE A 12 -7.75 16.01 4.01
CA PHE A 12 -8.32 14.84 3.30
C PHE A 12 -7.58 14.47 2.02
N PHE A 13 -6.67 15.32 1.51
CA PHE A 13 -5.92 15.04 0.28
C PHE A 13 -4.42 14.98 0.59
N ASP A 14 -3.81 13.84 0.27
CA ASP A 14 -2.35 13.66 0.32
C ASP A 14 -1.70 14.62 -0.70
N ASP A 15 -1.11 15.71 -0.24
CA ASP A 15 -0.22 16.55 -1.06
C ASP A 15 1.12 15.83 -1.28
N GLU A 16 1.87 16.19 -2.33
CA GLU A 16 3.16 15.55 -2.64
C GLU A 16 4.16 15.67 -1.46
N ASP A 17 4.04 16.76 -0.69
CA ASP A 17 4.85 17.07 0.49
C ASP A 17 4.38 16.41 1.79
N ASP A 18 3.29 15.62 1.79
CA ASP A 18 2.85 14.91 3.01
C ASP A 18 3.94 13.91 3.47
N PRO A 19 4.40 14.01 4.74
CA PRO A 19 5.48 13.19 5.26
C PRO A 19 5.11 11.70 5.42
N GLY A 20 3.82 11.37 5.31
CA GLY A 20 3.25 10.06 5.53
C GLY A 20 2.95 9.77 7.00
N VAL A 21 2.28 8.63 7.22
CA VAL A 21 1.99 8.07 8.53
C VAL A 21 3.18 7.22 9.00
N PRO A 22 3.67 7.41 10.24
CA PRO A 22 4.70 6.56 10.80
C PRO A 22 4.13 5.17 11.11
N VAL A 23 4.81 4.14 10.62
CA VAL A 23 4.52 2.73 10.90
C VAL A 23 5.73 2.12 11.60
N GLU A 24 5.52 1.66 12.83
CA GLU A 24 6.52 0.90 13.57
C GLU A 24 6.49 -0.57 13.14
N LEU A 25 7.65 -1.08 12.73
CA LEU A 25 7.86 -2.48 12.40
C LEU A 25 8.82 -3.10 13.42
N ASP A 26 8.54 -4.31 13.86
CA ASP A 26 9.52 -5.11 14.60
C ASP A 26 10.33 -5.96 13.63
N ILE A 27 11.63 -5.67 13.54
CA ILE A 27 12.57 -6.37 12.67
C ILE A 27 13.70 -6.89 13.53
N LYS A 28 13.74 -8.22 13.72
CA LYS A 28 14.77 -8.91 14.50
C LYS A 28 14.88 -8.34 15.93
N GLY A 29 13.75 -8.01 16.56
CA GLY A 29 13.67 -7.48 17.93
C GLY A 29 13.99 -6.00 18.04
N ARG A 30 13.96 -5.27 16.91
CA ARG A 30 14.21 -3.83 16.87
C ARG A 30 13.01 -3.14 16.25
N LYS A 31 12.52 -2.11 16.93
CA LYS A 31 11.53 -1.20 16.36
C LYS A 31 12.17 -0.31 15.30
N VAL A 32 11.61 -0.32 14.11
CA VAL A 32 12.01 0.51 12.99
C VAL A 32 10.80 1.25 12.47
N THR A 33 10.87 2.57 12.44
CA THR A 33 9.82 3.42 11.89
C THR A 33 10.05 3.62 10.40
N ILE A 34 9.03 3.34 9.60
CA ILE A 34 8.95 3.74 8.19
C ILE A 34 7.79 4.71 8.02
N TYR A 35 7.78 5.50 6.94
CA TYR A 35 6.70 6.42 6.63
C TYR A 35 6.01 5.97 5.35
N ILE A 36 4.69 5.80 5.42
CA ILE A 36 3.84 5.41 4.29
C ILE A 36 2.80 6.50 4.01
N ALA A 37 2.37 6.65 2.76
CA ALA A 37 1.25 7.53 2.42
C ALA A 37 -0.01 7.17 3.23
N ARG A 38 -0.85 8.16 3.56
CA ARG A 38 -2.07 7.95 4.36
C ARG A 38 -3.08 7.08 3.64
N GLY A 39 -3.10 7.17 2.31
CA GLY A 39 -3.92 6.32 1.46
C GLY A 39 -3.16 5.77 0.27
N VAL A 40 -3.79 4.80 -0.41
CA VAL A 40 -3.39 4.39 -1.75
C VAL A 40 -4.28 5.13 -2.75
N SER A 41 -3.69 5.88 -3.67
CA SER A 41 -4.48 6.52 -4.72
C SER A 41 -5.17 5.46 -5.59
N PHE A 42 -6.38 5.76 -6.10
CA PHE A 42 -7.08 4.83 -6.99
C PHE A 42 -6.23 4.45 -8.20
N HIS A 43 -5.50 5.42 -8.76
CA HIS A 43 -4.59 5.20 -9.88
C HIS A 43 -3.48 4.22 -9.53
N ASP A 44 -2.82 4.38 -8.38
CA ASP A 44 -1.75 3.48 -7.92
C ASP A 44 -2.27 2.08 -7.62
N LYS A 45 -3.47 1.97 -7.05
CA LYS A 45 -4.13 0.71 -6.79
C LYS A 45 -4.45 -0.06 -8.07
N GLN A 46 -5.01 0.61 -9.08
CA GLN A 46 -5.27 0.00 -10.38
C GLN A 46 -3.97 -0.41 -11.09
N ALA A 47 -2.93 0.43 -11.02
CA ALA A 47 -1.62 0.11 -11.56
C ALA A 47 -1.00 -1.11 -10.87
N ALA A 48 -1.06 -1.19 -9.54
CA ALA A 48 -0.59 -2.34 -8.77
C ALA A 48 -1.40 -3.62 -9.10
N LYS A 49 -2.73 -3.52 -9.15
CA LYS A 49 -3.62 -4.65 -9.49
C LYS A 49 -3.30 -5.22 -10.86
N LYS A 50 -3.08 -4.35 -11.86
CA LYS A 50 -2.70 -4.75 -13.23
C LYS A 50 -1.39 -5.54 -13.27
N GLN A 51 -0.40 -5.16 -12.46
CA GLN A 51 0.89 -5.86 -12.38
C GLN A 51 0.80 -7.20 -11.62
N ALA A 52 -0.21 -7.36 -10.76
CA ALA A 52 -0.43 -8.56 -9.96
C ALA A 52 -1.37 -9.59 -10.60
N VAL A 53 -1.92 -9.33 -11.79
CA VAL A 53 -2.83 -10.28 -12.46
C VAL A 53 -2.05 -11.51 -12.91
N ARG A 54 -2.41 -12.68 -12.39
CA ARG A 54 -1.90 -13.96 -12.87
C ARG A 54 -2.65 -14.36 -14.13
N MET A 55 -1.91 -14.49 -15.24
CA MET A 55 -2.46 -14.88 -16.54
C MET A 55 -1.92 -16.24 -16.94
N LYS A 56 -2.81 -17.12 -17.43
CA LYS A 56 -2.44 -18.38 -18.07
C LYS A 56 -2.71 -18.27 -19.56
N VAL A 57 -1.68 -18.50 -20.37
CA VAL A 57 -1.83 -18.67 -21.82
C VAL A 57 -2.04 -20.14 -22.10
N HIS A 58 -3.19 -20.47 -22.67
CA HIS A 58 -3.53 -21.84 -23.07
C HIS A 58 -2.88 -22.17 -24.42
N PRO A 59 -2.70 -23.47 -24.73
CA PRO A 59 -2.12 -23.90 -26.00
C PRO A 59 -2.91 -23.46 -27.24
N ASP A 60 -4.20 -23.13 -27.10
CA ASP A 60 -5.05 -22.59 -28.15
C ASP A 60 -4.93 -21.06 -28.32
N GLY A 61 -3.97 -20.43 -27.62
CA GLY A 61 -3.72 -18.99 -27.65
C GLY A 61 -4.68 -18.18 -26.79
N LYS A 62 -5.65 -18.81 -26.11
CA LYS A 62 -6.54 -18.08 -25.20
C LYS A 62 -5.83 -17.70 -23.91
N ILE A 63 -6.19 -16.55 -23.39
CA ILE A 63 -5.69 -16.04 -22.12
C ILE A 63 -6.79 -16.22 -21.08
N SER A 64 -6.48 -16.87 -19.96
CA SER A 64 -7.34 -16.90 -18.79
C SER A 64 -6.70 -16.14 -17.64
N ILE A 65 -7.48 -15.26 -17.01
CA ILE A 65 -7.09 -14.62 -15.76
C ILE A 65 -7.34 -15.64 -14.64
N LEU A 66 -6.28 -16.01 -13.93
CA LEU A 66 -6.32 -16.98 -12.82
C LEU A 66 -6.66 -16.33 -11.48
N GLY A 67 -6.43 -15.02 -11.35
CA GLY A 67 -6.64 -14.26 -10.12
C GLY A 67 -5.57 -13.20 -9.91
N ILE A 68 -5.53 -12.65 -8.70
CA ILE A 68 -4.55 -11.66 -8.27
C ILE A 68 -3.51 -12.36 -7.38
N ASP A 69 -2.24 -12.08 -7.65
CA ASP A 69 -1.14 -12.44 -6.77
C ASP A 69 -1.05 -11.41 -5.63
N GLU A 70 -1.56 -11.76 -4.46
CA GLU A 70 -1.62 -10.84 -3.31
C GLU A 70 -0.24 -10.36 -2.84
N GLU A 71 0.79 -11.21 -2.94
CA GLU A 71 2.16 -10.85 -2.58
C GLU A 71 2.71 -9.81 -3.56
N THR A 72 2.55 -10.07 -4.87
CA THR A 72 2.96 -9.12 -5.91
C THR A 72 2.18 -7.82 -5.79
N PHE A 73 0.87 -7.89 -5.54
CA PHE A 73 0.03 -6.72 -5.33
C PHE A 73 0.52 -5.88 -4.14
N ALA A 74 0.79 -6.51 -3.00
CA ALA A 74 1.28 -5.81 -1.82
C ALA A 74 2.65 -5.15 -2.06
N VAL A 75 3.57 -5.83 -2.74
CA VAL A 75 4.88 -5.27 -3.12
C VAL A 75 4.71 -4.05 -4.05
N GLU A 76 3.81 -4.12 -5.02
CA GLU A 76 3.53 -3.01 -5.94
C GLU A 76 2.93 -1.80 -5.22
N VAL A 77 2.00 -2.04 -4.29
CA VAL A 77 1.41 -0.98 -3.47
C VAL A 77 2.49 -0.35 -2.58
N LEU A 78 3.27 -1.16 -1.86
CA LEU A 78 4.35 -0.69 -0.99
C LEU A 78 5.39 0.14 -1.75
N ALA A 79 5.75 -0.26 -2.97
CA ALA A 79 6.71 0.48 -3.80
C ALA A 79 6.21 1.88 -4.19
N ARG A 80 4.89 2.10 -4.14
CA ARG A 80 4.24 3.37 -4.48
C ARG A 80 3.90 4.19 -3.24
N THR A 81 3.69 3.56 -2.10
CA THR A 81 3.20 4.22 -0.88
C THR A 81 4.28 4.52 0.14
N ILE A 82 5.41 3.77 0.18
CA ILE A 82 6.49 4.10 1.11
C ILE A 82 7.11 5.45 0.70
N LYS A 83 6.97 6.45 1.57
CA LYS A 83 7.55 7.79 1.40
C LYS A 83 9.01 7.80 1.85
N SER A 84 9.31 7.15 2.97
CA SER A 84 10.69 7.04 3.47
C SER A 84 10.91 5.84 4.39
N TRP A 85 12.17 5.40 4.47
CA TRP A 85 12.61 4.34 5.38
C TRP A 85 14.08 4.54 5.83
N PRO A 86 14.50 3.99 6.98
CA PRO A 86 15.80 4.33 7.58
C PRO A 86 16.96 3.40 7.14
N PHE A 87 16.77 2.56 6.13
CA PHE A 87 17.77 1.54 5.77
C PHE A 87 18.92 2.10 4.95
N LYS A 88 20.14 1.65 5.26
CA LYS A 88 21.39 2.03 4.56
C LYS A 88 22.24 0.81 4.25
N TYR A 89 22.93 0.83 3.11
CA TYR A 89 23.91 -0.19 2.77
C TYR A 89 25.15 -0.05 3.66
N ARG A 90 25.55 -1.14 4.34
CA ARG A 90 26.70 -1.14 5.26
C ARG A 90 28.02 -0.69 4.59
N GLN A 91 28.21 -1.03 3.31
CA GLN A 91 29.45 -0.77 2.59
C GLN A 91 29.59 0.69 2.14
N SER A 92 28.48 1.32 1.75
CA SER A 92 28.50 2.66 1.14
C SER A 92 27.87 3.74 2.03
N GLY A 93 27.17 3.37 3.10
CA GLY A 93 26.38 4.28 3.93
C GLY A 93 25.18 4.92 3.21
N LYS A 94 24.97 4.61 1.93
CA LYS A 94 23.89 5.17 1.13
C LYS A 94 22.55 4.57 1.55
N THR A 95 21.50 5.39 1.53
CA THR A 95 20.12 4.95 1.74
C THR A 95 19.76 3.88 0.72
N VAL A 96 19.13 2.81 1.18
CA VAL A 96 18.60 1.76 0.31
C VAL A 96 17.47 2.40 -0.51
N PRO A 97 17.47 2.31 -1.85
CA PRO A 97 16.39 2.86 -2.66
C PRO A 97 15.12 2.02 -2.48
N ILE A 98 13.95 2.67 -2.42
CA ILE A 98 12.65 2.00 -2.32
C ILE A 98 12.30 1.44 -3.70
N THR A 99 12.53 0.15 -3.89
CA THR A 99 12.24 -0.59 -5.12
C THR A 99 11.54 -1.90 -4.80
N LYS A 100 10.87 -2.51 -5.78
CA LYS A 100 10.21 -3.82 -5.63
C LYS A 100 11.16 -4.88 -5.09
N ASP A 101 12.39 -4.92 -5.60
CA ASP A 101 13.38 -5.92 -5.17
C ASP A 101 13.85 -5.71 -3.75
N THR A 102 14.04 -4.46 -3.33
CA THR A 102 14.41 -4.16 -1.94
C THR A 102 13.27 -4.42 -0.98
N ILE A 103 12.02 -4.20 -1.40
CA ILE A 103 10.82 -4.51 -0.60
C ILE A 103 10.64 -6.02 -0.48
N ARG A 104 10.80 -6.80 -1.55
CA ARG A 104 10.74 -8.27 -1.47
C ARG A 104 11.77 -8.82 -0.48
N LYS A 105 13.03 -8.37 -0.59
CA LYS A 105 14.09 -8.75 0.36
C LYS A 105 13.74 -8.39 1.79
N PHE A 106 13.08 -7.25 1.97
CA PHE A 106 12.65 -6.79 3.27
C PHE A 106 11.51 -7.64 3.86
N LEU A 107 10.51 -8.00 3.05
CA LEU A 107 9.41 -8.87 3.47
C LEU A 107 9.90 -10.29 3.79
N SER A 108 10.81 -10.85 2.98
CA SER A 108 11.42 -12.16 3.24
C SER A 108 12.22 -12.23 4.55
N ASP A 109 12.67 -11.09 5.07
CA ASP A 109 13.48 -10.99 6.29
C ASP A 109 12.62 -10.90 7.58
N GLY A 110 11.32 -11.15 7.48
CA GLY A 110 10.38 -11.18 8.61
C GLY A 110 9.54 -9.91 8.79
N ALA A 111 9.51 -9.02 7.79
CA ALA A 111 8.67 -7.82 7.80
C ALA A 111 7.26 -8.06 7.26
N GLU A 112 6.71 -9.26 7.40
CA GLU A 112 5.36 -9.64 6.94
C GLU A 112 4.26 -8.74 7.53
N GLN A 113 4.50 -8.16 8.71
CA GLN A 113 3.63 -7.15 9.32
C GLN A 113 3.38 -5.96 8.38
N LEU A 114 4.37 -5.56 7.60
CA LEU A 114 4.24 -4.46 6.65
C LEU A 114 3.26 -4.78 5.51
N GLN A 115 3.31 -6.02 5.02
CA GLN A 115 2.36 -6.50 4.01
C GLN A 115 0.93 -6.48 4.57
N ALA A 116 0.74 -6.99 5.80
CA ALA A 116 -0.57 -6.99 6.46
C ALA A 116 -1.11 -5.57 6.69
N ILE A 117 -0.27 -4.63 7.12
CA ILE A 117 -0.67 -3.22 7.34
C ILE A 117 -1.17 -2.59 6.05
N VAL A 118 -0.48 -2.81 4.94
CA VAL A 118 -0.88 -2.25 3.64
C VAL A 118 -2.14 -2.90 3.09
N LEU A 119 -2.28 -4.23 3.20
CA LEU A 119 -3.50 -4.90 2.77
C LEU A 119 -4.71 -4.42 3.58
N ASN A 120 -4.56 -4.27 4.90
CA ASN A 120 -5.62 -3.71 5.76
C ASN A 120 -5.95 -2.25 5.40
N MET A 121 -4.95 -1.45 5.03
CA MET A 121 -5.17 -0.07 4.59
C MET A 121 -5.99 -0.04 3.30
N VAL A 122 -5.64 -0.89 2.33
CA VAL A 122 -6.39 -1.02 1.06
C VAL A 122 -7.82 -1.50 1.31
N GLN A 123 -8.00 -2.50 2.18
CA GLN A 123 -9.31 -3.05 2.51
C GLN A 123 -10.22 -2.01 3.19
N LYS A 124 -9.71 -1.27 4.18
CA LYS A 124 -10.46 -0.19 4.83
C LYS A 124 -10.90 0.90 3.86
N GLN A 125 -10.09 1.18 2.84
CA GLN A 125 -10.47 2.12 1.77
C GLN A 125 -11.55 1.56 0.85
N GLU A 126 -11.57 0.25 0.58
CA GLU A 126 -12.67 -0.40 -0.17
C GLU A 126 -13.97 -0.35 0.61
N GLU A 127 -13.94 -0.74 1.88
CA GLU A 127 -15.11 -0.70 2.76
C GLU A 127 -15.68 0.72 2.91
N ALA A 128 -14.81 1.73 2.95
CA ALA A 128 -15.22 3.12 3.00
C ALA A 128 -15.93 3.57 1.71
N LEU A 129 -15.54 3.06 0.54
CA LEU A 129 -16.20 3.35 -0.74
C LEU A 129 -17.55 2.62 -0.85
N ASP A 130 -17.61 1.36 -0.44
CA ASP A 130 -18.84 0.54 -0.46
C ASP A 130 -19.96 1.16 0.41
N PHE A 131 -19.60 1.84 1.50
CA PHE A 131 -20.54 2.57 2.37
C PHE A 131 -21.27 3.72 1.62
N PHE A 132 -20.62 4.36 0.65
CA PHE A 132 -21.26 5.40 -0.18
C PHE A 132 -21.97 4.83 -1.42
N GLU A 133 -21.64 3.60 -1.85
CA GLU A 133 -22.26 2.93 -2.98
C GLU A 133 -23.54 2.15 -2.62
N SER A 134 -23.97 2.19 -1.36
CA SER A 134 -25.27 1.66 -0.92
C SER A 134 -26.33 2.78 -0.94
N PRO A 135 -27.05 3.02 -2.05
CA PRO A 135 -28.26 3.81 -1.99
C PRO A 135 -29.29 3.04 -1.17
N SER A 136 -29.89 3.74 -0.23
CA SER A 136 -31.07 3.41 0.54
C SER A 136 -32.02 2.39 -0.14
N GLU A 137 -31.93 1.11 0.22
CA GLU A 137 -33.09 0.21 0.20
C GLU A 137 -33.77 0.32 1.57
N GLU A 138 -34.47 1.43 1.81
CA GLU A 138 -35.59 1.48 2.74
C GLU A 138 -36.80 1.99 1.96
N GLY A 139 -37.64 1.04 1.56
CA GLY A 139 -39.05 1.27 1.23
C GLY A 139 -39.92 1.15 2.46
#